data_AF-A0A6A6T225-F1
#
_entry.id   AF-A0A6A6T225-F1
#
_cell.length_a   1.000
_cell.length_b   1.000
_cell.length_c   1.000
_cell.angle_alpha   90.00
_cell.angle_beta   90.00
_cell.angle_gamma   90.00
#
_symmetry.space_group_name_H-M   'P 1'
#
loop_
_entity.id
_entity.type
_entity.pdbx_description
1 polymer ?
#
loop_
_entity_poly.entity_id
_entity_poly.type
_entity_poly.pdbx_seq_one_letter_code
_entity_poly.pdbx_strand_id
1 'polypeptide(L)'
;ELIRTLAEDVLAKEVLTLHCPLDYEKHAVKPKEGLGALDILALEIKQEVLERLDVQSLLTFRRVNQEAMDVVNGMVTWKKVLDNAPDTIRMAIGAKVAHRFTLCQLLDKICQKHCDTCGHLAPYINVYTVTRLCRDLALCPG
;
A
#
# COMPACT_ATOMS: atom_id res chain seq x y z
N GLU A 1 -14.46 -16.43 -17.46
CA GLU A 1 -15.70 -15.79 -16.96
C GLU A 1 -15.58 -15.37 -15.50
N LEU A 2 -15.32 -16.29 -14.56
CA LEU A 2 -15.08 -16.00 -13.13
C LEU A 2 -14.03 -14.90 -12.82
N ILE A 3 -12.90 -14.88 -13.52
CA ILE A 3 -11.86 -13.84 -13.34
C ILE A 3 -12.37 -12.46 -13.78
N ARG A 4 -13.21 -12.41 -14.82
CA ARG A 4 -13.81 -11.15 -15.29
C ARG A 4 -14.85 -10.65 -14.29
N THR A 5 -15.69 -11.55 -13.77
CA THR A 5 -16.67 -11.24 -12.71
C THR A 5 -15.98 -10.77 -11.42
N LEU A 6 -14.90 -11.42 -10.97
CA LEU A 6 -14.10 -10.95 -9.82
C LEU A 6 -13.44 -9.58 -10.09
N ALA A 7 -12.96 -9.34 -11.31
CA ALA A 7 -12.33 -8.08 -11.66
C ALA A 7 -13.33 -6.91 -11.72
N GLU A 8 -14.52 -7.14 -12.28
CA GLU A 8 -15.56 -6.12 -12.45
C GLU A 8 -16.38 -5.86 -11.17
N ASP A 9 -16.67 -6.92 -10.38
CA ASP A 9 -17.57 -6.78 -9.22
C ASP A 9 -16.85 -6.61 -7.88
N VAL A 10 -15.56 -6.98 -7.77
CA VAL A 10 -14.81 -6.94 -6.49
C VAL A 10 -13.57 -6.05 -6.55
N LEU A 11 -12.86 -6.03 -7.67
CA LEU A 11 -11.61 -5.29 -7.82
C LEU A 11 -11.76 -3.95 -8.57
N ALA A 12 -12.98 -3.59 -8.98
CA ALA A 12 -13.26 -2.29 -9.56
C ALA A 12 -12.94 -1.18 -8.56
N LYS A 13 -12.36 -0.09 -9.05
CA LYS A 13 -11.91 1.05 -8.23
C LYS A 13 -13.04 1.62 -7.37
N GLU A 14 -14.25 1.69 -7.92
CA GLU A 14 -15.44 2.19 -7.25
C GLU A 14 -15.82 1.30 -6.06
N VAL A 15 -15.79 -0.02 -6.26
CA VAL A 15 -16.08 -1.02 -5.23
C VAL A 15 -15.02 -0.97 -4.13
N LEU A 16 -13.74 -0.95 -4.49
CA LEU A 16 -12.63 -0.83 -3.54
C LEU A 16 -12.72 0.46 -2.72
N THR A 17 -13.06 1.57 -3.37
CA THR A 17 -13.20 2.87 -2.70
C THR A 17 -14.39 2.90 -1.76
N LEU A 18 -15.52 2.27 -2.14
CA LEU A 18 -16.72 2.19 -1.32
C LEU A 18 -16.50 1.32 -0.07
N HIS A 19 -15.85 0.16 -0.22
CA HIS A 19 -15.67 -0.79 0.88
C HIS A 19 -14.43 -0.54 1.73
N CYS A 20 -13.40 0.10 1.17
CA CYS A 20 -12.17 0.47 1.87
C CYS A 20 -11.80 1.92 1.55
N PRO A 21 -12.55 2.91 2.06
CA PRO A 21 -12.23 4.31 1.84
C PRO A 21 -10.94 4.63 2.60
N LEU A 22 -9.86 4.85 1.86
CA LEU A 22 -8.64 5.40 2.45
C LEU A 22 -8.89 6.88 2.78
N ASP A 23 -8.41 7.31 3.93
CA ASP A 23 -8.66 8.61 4.54
C ASP A 23 -7.46 9.57 4.40
N TYR A 24 -6.59 9.32 3.42
CA TYR A 24 -5.31 10.03 3.25
C TYR A 24 -5.44 11.50 2.82
N GLU A 25 -6.62 11.95 2.38
CA GLU A 25 -6.89 13.34 1.96
C GLU A 25 -7.78 14.11 2.94
N LYS A 26 -8.24 13.50 4.03
CA LYS A 26 -9.40 14.00 4.79
C LYS A 26 -9.08 14.70 6.11
N HIS A 27 -7.81 14.79 6.49
CA HIS A 27 -7.42 15.24 7.83
C HIS A 27 -6.49 16.45 7.76
N ALA A 28 -7.06 17.65 7.77
CA ALA A 28 -6.35 18.92 7.97
C ALA A 28 -6.43 19.37 9.45
N VAL A 29 -6.24 18.45 10.38
CA VAL A 29 -6.32 18.73 11.82
C VAL A 29 -4.91 18.86 12.36
N LYS A 30 -4.64 19.94 13.10
CA LYS A 30 -3.33 20.13 13.75
C LYS A 30 -3.17 19.14 14.91
N PRO A 31 -2.04 18.42 15.02
CA PRO A 31 -1.78 17.54 16.16
C PRO A 31 -1.86 18.28 17.49
N LYS A 32 -2.55 17.68 18.46
CA LYS A 32 -2.65 18.18 19.84
C LYS A 32 -1.67 17.51 20.79
N GLU A 33 -1.33 16.25 20.49
CA GLU A 33 -0.47 15.38 21.28
C GLU A 33 0.68 14.88 20.39
N GLY A 34 1.87 14.71 20.98
CA GLY A 34 3.04 14.14 20.29
C GLY A 34 3.01 12.62 20.22
N LEU A 35 4.14 12.00 19.85
CA LEU A 35 4.32 10.53 19.82
C LEU A 35 4.92 9.99 21.13
N GLY A 36 5.03 10.83 22.16
CA GLY A 36 5.52 10.44 23.48
C GLY A 36 6.99 10.07 23.42
N ALA A 37 7.34 8.84 23.79
CA ALA A 37 8.74 8.40 23.81
C ALA A 37 9.43 8.45 22.44
N LEU A 38 8.68 8.40 21.34
CA LEU A 38 9.25 8.52 20.00
C LEU A 38 9.67 9.95 19.64
N ASP A 39 9.21 10.97 20.37
CA ASP A 39 9.54 12.37 20.08
C ASP A 39 11.00 12.73 20.33
N ILE A 40 11.74 11.87 21.03
CA ILE A 40 13.20 11.99 21.15
C ILE A 40 13.92 11.75 19.82
N LEU A 41 13.28 11.07 18.86
CA LEU A 41 13.85 10.74 17.56
C LEU A 41 13.59 11.86 16.56
N ALA A 42 14.60 12.15 15.73
CA ALA A 42 14.42 13.00 14.55
C ALA A 42 13.39 12.39 13.59
N LEU A 43 12.73 13.24 12.79
CA LEU A 43 11.66 12.81 11.88
C LEU A 43 12.16 11.74 10.90
N GLU A 44 13.36 11.90 10.38
CA GLU A 44 13.99 10.99 9.44
C GLU A 44 14.16 9.60 10.05
N ILE A 45 14.55 9.54 11.33
CA ILE A 45 14.71 8.27 12.07
C ILE A 45 13.35 7.63 12.35
N LYS A 46 12.34 8.43 12.72
CA LYS A 46 10.95 7.93 12.85
C LYS A 46 10.51 7.28 11.54
N GLN A 47 10.70 7.97 10.41
CA GLN A 47 10.30 7.49 9.10
C GLN A 47 11.09 6.24 8.67
N GLU A 48 12.41 6.17 8.90
CA GLU A 48 13.21 4.99 8.58
C GLU A 48 12.72 3.74 9.35
N VAL A 49 12.35 3.90 10.63
CA VAL A 49 11.76 2.82 11.42
C VAL A 49 10.41 2.40 10.84
N LEU A 50 9.57 3.37 10.48
CA LEU A 50 8.24 3.12 9.92
C LEU A 50 8.29 2.46 8.53
N GLU A 51 9.31 2.74 7.71
CA GLU A 51 9.51 2.09 6.40
C GLU A 51 9.77 0.58 6.51
N ARG A 52 10.24 0.11 7.67
CA ARG A 52 10.49 -1.32 7.94
C ARG A 52 9.24 -2.07 8.40
N LEU A 53 8.16 -1.36 8.72
CA LEU A 53 6.90 -1.98 9.12
C LEU A 53 6.16 -2.55 7.90
N ASP A 54 5.45 -3.64 8.12
CA ASP A 54 4.44 -4.09 7.18
C ASP A 54 3.31 -3.07 7.06
N VAL A 55 2.58 -3.09 5.94
CA VAL A 55 1.52 -2.11 5.66
C VAL A 55 0.44 -2.13 6.76
N GLN A 56 0.10 -3.29 7.31
CA GLN A 56 -0.91 -3.37 8.37
C GLN A 56 -0.44 -2.71 9.68
N SER A 57 0.79 -2.97 10.10
CA SER A 57 1.39 -2.33 11.27
C SER A 57 1.54 -0.82 11.07
N LEU A 58 1.94 -0.38 9.89
CA LEU A 58 2.05 1.03 9.54
C LEU A 58 0.69 1.75 9.60
N LEU A 59 -0.36 1.14 9.04
CA LEU A 59 -1.73 1.66 9.11
C LEU A 59 -2.24 1.69 10.56
N THR A 60 -1.85 0.73 11.38
CA THR A 60 -2.19 0.71 12.81
C THR A 60 -1.51 1.86 13.54
N PHE A 61 -0.21 2.08 13.30
CA PHE A 61 0.52 3.23 13.84
C PHE A 61 -0.10 4.56 13.40
N ARG A 62 -0.42 4.69 12.10
CA ARG A 62 -1.06 5.90 11.53
C ARG A 62 -2.36 6.29 12.25
N ARG A 63 -3.06 5.33 12.85
CA ARG A 63 -4.32 5.53 13.57
C ARG A 63 -4.17 5.88 15.05
N VAL A 64 -2.95 5.89 15.60
CA VAL A 64 -2.68 6.14 17.02
C VAL A 64 -3.12 7.55 17.42
N ASN A 65 -2.65 8.56 16.69
CA ASN A 65 -3.03 9.95 16.87
C ASN A 65 -2.73 10.76 15.60
N GLN A 66 -3.05 12.06 15.62
CA GLN A 66 -2.84 12.94 14.47
C GLN A 66 -1.35 13.13 14.12
N GLU A 67 -0.45 13.17 15.09
CA GLU A 67 0.99 13.26 14.83
C GLU A 67 1.51 12.01 14.11
N ALA A 68 1.05 10.82 14.53
CA ALA A 68 1.39 9.55 13.87
C ALA A 68 0.86 9.53 12.44
N MET A 69 -0.36 10.06 12.25
CA MET A 69 -0.93 10.24 10.92
C MET A 69 -0.06 11.15 10.05
N ASP A 70 0.37 12.30 10.58
CA ASP A 70 1.16 13.29 9.85
C ASP A 70 2.56 12.76 9.51
N VAL A 71 3.22 12.05 10.43
CA VAL A 71 4.53 11.41 10.19
C VAL A 71 4.43 10.39 9.05
N VAL A 72 3.42 9.53 9.06
CA VAL A 72 3.20 8.53 7.99
C VAL A 72 2.82 9.21 6.67
N ASN A 73 1.88 10.15 6.70
CA ASN A 73 1.49 10.92 5.52
C ASN A 73 2.66 11.70 4.92
N GLY A 74 3.64 12.09 5.75
CA GLY A 74 4.86 12.77 5.34
C GLY A 74 5.87 11.89 4.60
N MET A 75 5.81 10.56 4.76
CA MET A 75 6.75 9.62 4.14
C MET A 75 6.69 9.67 2.62
N VAL A 76 7.85 9.69 1.97
CA VAL A 76 7.94 9.71 0.50
C VAL A 76 7.39 8.44 -0.13
N THR A 77 7.69 7.28 0.48
CA THR A 77 7.18 5.96 0.09
C THR A 77 5.66 5.89 0.17
N TRP A 78 5.07 6.38 1.26
CA TRP A 78 3.62 6.48 1.43
C TRP A 78 2.96 7.29 0.31
N LYS A 79 3.45 8.52 0.06
CA LYS A 79 2.94 9.40 -1.00
C LYS A 79 3.03 8.74 -2.38
N LYS A 80 4.21 8.21 -2.75
CA LYS A 80 4.41 7.57 -4.05
C LYS A 80 3.46 6.41 -4.30
N VAL A 81 3.20 5.56 -3.30
CA VAL A 81 2.28 4.43 -3.45
C VAL A 81 0.85 4.94 -3.64
N LEU A 82 0.41 5.90 -2.83
CA LEU A 82 -0.96 6.43 -2.93
C LEU A 82 -1.22 7.25 -4.19
N ASP A 83 -0.23 7.97 -4.70
CA ASP A 83 -0.37 8.77 -5.92
C ASP A 83 -0.45 7.88 -7.17
N ASN A 84 0.24 6.74 -7.18
CA ASN A 84 0.38 5.91 -8.37
C ASN A 84 -0.50 4.65 -8.36
N ALA A 85 -0.75 4.06 -7.19
CA ALA A 85 -1.45 2.78 -7.08
C ALA A 85 -2.22 2.62 -5.75
N PRO A 86 -3.11 3.55 -5.38
CA PRO A 86 -3.79 3.51 -4.07
C PRO A 86 -4.71 2.29 -3.91
N ASP A 87 -5.20 1.73 -5.02
CA ASP A 87 -6.03 0.52 -5.03
C ASP A 87 -5.26 -0.72 -4.57
N THR A 88 -3.92 -0.73 -4.67
CA THR A 88 -3.12 -1.84 -4.12
C THR A 88 -3.21 -1.91 -2.60
N ILE A 89 -3.24 -0.75 -1.92
CA ILE A 89 -3.44 -0.67 -0.47
C ILE A 89 -4.88 -1.09 -0.12
N ARG A 90 -5.88 -0.61 -0.86
CA ARG A 90 -7.29 -1.01 -0.67
C ARG A 90 -7.46 -2.51 -0.79
N MET A 91 -6.92 -3.10 -1.86
CA MET A 91 -6.93 -4.55 -2.08
C MET A 91 -6.21 -5.30 -0.96
N ALA A 92 -5.06 -4.82 -0.50
CA ALA A 92 -4.30 -5.47 0.56
C ALA A 92 -5.07 -5.50 1.89
N ILE A 93 -5.77 -4.41 2.22
CA ILE A 93 -6.65 -4.34 3.40
C ILE A 93 -7.86 -5.25 3.22
N GLY A 94 -8.58 -5.13 2.09
CA GLY A 94 -9.78 -5.90 1.80
C GLY A 94 -9.53 -7.41 1.76
N ALA A 95 -8.44 -7.84 1.14
CA ALA A 95 -8.00 -9.23 1.10
C ALA A 95 -7.28 -9.70 2.38
N LYS A 96 -7.11 -8.81 3.38
CA LYS A 96 -6.44 -9.09 4.66
C LYS A 96 -5.01 -9.61 4.53
N VAL A 97 -4.26 -9.08 3.56
CA VAL A 97 -2.85 -9.46 3.29
C VAL A 97 -1.85 -8.33 3.52
N ALA A 98 -2.29 -7.17 4.00
CA ALA A 98 -1.43 -6.02 4.27
C ALA A 98 -0.29 -6.28 5.29
N HIS A 99 -0.38 -7.34 6.11
CA HIS A 99 0.71 -7.75 7.02
C HIS A 99 1.87 -8.48 6.32
N ARG A 100 1.73 -8.84 5.05
CA ARG A 100 2.70 -9.72 4.36
C ARG A 100 3.88 -8.97 3.76
N PHE A 101 3.82 -7.66 3.67
CA PHE A 101 4.80 -6.85 2.95
C PHE A 101 4.89 -5.42 3.48
N THR A 102 6.01 -4.77 3.21
CA THR A 102 6.25 -3.36 3.52
C THR A 102 5.89 -2.45 2.35
N LEU A 103 5.76 -1.14 2.60
CA LEU A 103 5.56 -0.17 1.52
C LEU A 103 6.72 -0.10 0.54
N CYS A 104 7.96 -0.28 1.01
CA CYS A 104 9.12 -0.27 0.13
C CYS A 104 9.05 -1.43 -0.87
N GLN A 105 8.74 -2.64 -0.40
CA GLN A 105 8.56 -3.81 -1.28
C GLN A 105 7.45 -3.58 -2.31
N LEU A 106 6.33 -2.99 -1.90
CA LEU A 106 5.24 -2.66 -2.81
C LEU A 106 5.66 -1.60 -3.83
N LEU A 107 6.34 -0.53 -3.40
CA LEU A 107 6.81 0.54 -4.26
C LEU A 107 7.81 0.03 -5.31
N ASP A 108 8.76 -0.80 -4.91
CA ASP A 108 9.72 -1.42 -5.82
C ASP A 108 9.00 -2.17 -6.95
N LYS A 109 7.93 -2.91 -6.59
CA LYS A 109 7.09 -3.61 -7.58
C LYS A 109 6.25 -2.67 -8.42
N ILE A 110 5.73 -1.58 -7.88
CA ILE A 110 5.00 -0.56 -8.66
C ILE A 110 5.92 0.03 -9.73
N CYS A 111 7.17 0.32 -9.37
CA CYS A 111 8.19 0.86 -10.28
C CYS A 111 8.72 -0.16 -11.30
N GLN A 112 8.62 -1.47 -11.01
CA GLN A 112 9.02 -2.54 -11.91
C GLN A 112 8.09 -2.63 -13.14
N LYS A 113 8.66 -2.66 -14.35
CA LYS A 113 7.89 -2.74 -15.62
C LYS A 113 7.67 -4.16 -16.14
N HIS A 114 8.50 -5.11 -15.72
CA HIS A 114 8.57 -6.47 -16.27
C HIS A 114 8.02 -7.51 -15.29
N CYS A 115 7.56 -8.64 -15.82
CA CYS A 115 7.04 -9.77 -15.06
C CYS A 115 8.17 -10.45 -14.27
N ASP A 116 7.88 -10.85 -13.04
CA ASP A 116 8.84 -11.55 -12.19
C ASP A 116 9.22 -12.95 -12.71
N THR A 117 8.38 -13.55 -13.56
CA THR A 117 8.57 -14.92 -14.04
C THR A 117 9.16 -14.97 -15.45
N CYS A 118 8.60 -14.22 -16.41
CA CYS A 118 9.00 -14.30 -17.83
C CYS A 118 9.72 -13.07 -18.38
N GLY A 119 9.80 -11.97 -17.63
CA GLY A 119 10.44 -10.73 -18.10
C GLY A 119 9.65 -9.91 -19.12
N HIS A 120 8.47 -10.35 -19.58
CA HIS A 120 7.60 -9.53 -20.43
C HIS A 120 7.00 -8.34 -19.68
N LEU A 121 6.46 -7.36 -20.41
CA LEU A 121 5.74 -6.25 -19.79
C LEU A 121 4.59 -6.76 -18.91
N ALA A 122 4.60 -6.34 -17.65
CA ALA A 122 3.65 -6.77 -16.64
C ALA A 122 2.79 -5.60 -16.18
N PRO A 123 1.56 -5.45 -16.67
CA PRO A 123 0.69 -4.35 -16.24
C PRO A 123 0.02 -4.63 -14.88
N TYR A 124 0.10 -5.85 -14.37
CA TYR A 124 -0.60 -6.26 -13.14
C TYR A 124 0.37 -6.51 -11.99
N ILE A 125 -0.14 -6.31 -10.76
CA ILE A 125 0.54 -6.68 -9.53
C ILE A 125 -0.35 -7.64 -8.74
N ASN A 126 0.22 -8.76 -8.31
CA ASN A 126 -0.44 -9.68 -7.39
C ASN A 126 -0.23 -9.17 -5.96
N VAL A 127 -1.29 -8.72 -5.31
CA VAL A 127 -1.23 -8.16 -3.95
C VAL A 127 -0.98 -9.24 -2.87
N TYR A 128 -1.27 -10.51 -3.16
CA TYR A 128 -1.05 -11.61 -2.21
C TYR A 128 0.42 -11.97 -2.04
N THR A 129 1.19 -11.84 -3.13
CA THR A 129 2.60 -12.23 -3.23
C THR A 129 3.54 -11.04 -3.47
N VAL A 130 2.99 -9.87 -3.79
CA VAL A 130 3.74 -8.67 -4.18
C VAL A 130 4.67 -8.98 -5.36
N THR A 131 4.08 -9.53 -6.42
CA THR A 131 4.79 -9.88 -7.66
C THR A 131 4.15 -9.24 -8.89
N ARG A 132 4.94 -8.99 -9.94
CA ARG A 132 4.49 -8.45 -11.22
C ARG A 132 4.08 -9.58 -12.16
N LEU A 133 2.86 -9.48 -12.68
CA LEU A 133 2.25 -10.47 -13.57
C LEU A 133 1.99 -9.88 -14.97
N CYS A 134 2.40 -10.61 -16.00
CA CYS A 134 1.95 -10.36 -17.37
C CYS A 134 0.58 -11.03 -17.63
N ARG A 135 -0.05 -10.71 -18.76
CA ARG A 135 -1.33 -11.33 -19.17
C ARG A 135 -1.16 -12.77 -19.66
N ASP A 136 0.05 -13.19 -19.98
CA ASP A 136 0.31 -14.48 -20.62
C ASP A 136 0.35 -15.64 -19.62
N LEU A 137 -0.81 -16.29 -19.45
CA LEU A 137 -1.01 -17.39 -18.50
C LEU A 137 -0.29 -18.68 -18.90
N ALA A 138 0.13 -18.82 -20.17
CA ALA A 138 0.85 -20.01 -20.62
C ALA A 138 2.30 -20.05 -20.10
N LEU A 139 2.93 -18.87 -20.00
CA LEU A 139 4.30 -18.70 -19.52
C LEU A 139 4.37 -18.44 -18.00
N CYS A 140 3.29 -17.90 -17.43
CA CYS A 140 3.21 -17.50 -16.03
C CYS A 140 1.91 -18.04 -15.41
N PRO A 141 1.87 -19.31 -14.99
CA PRO A 141 0.81 -19.80 -14.12
C PRO A 141 1.03 -19.14 -12.77
N GLY A 142 0.32 -18.04 -12.53
CA GLY A 142 0.51 -17.16 -11.37
C GLY A 142 0.37 -17.86 -10.02
#